data_AF-A0A660YXE0-F1
#
_entry.id   AF-A0A660YXE0-F1
#
_cell.length_a   1.000
_cell.length_b   1.000
_cell.length_c   1.000
_cell.angle_alpha   90.00
_cell.angle_beta   90.00
_cell.angle_gamma   90.00
#
_symmetry.space_group_name_H-M   'P 1'
#
loop_
_entity.id
_entity.type
_entity.pdbx_description
1 polymer ?
#
loop_
_entity_poly.entity_id
_entity_poly.type
_entity_poly.pdbx_seq_one_letter_code
_entity_poly.pdbx_strand_id
1 'polypeptide(L)'
;MYCMHCGDSNDADAQFCYHCGKPLAVKQQTGQLDVKQGFVSPKNNSGQGKQAALPPQLYGWNWGAFFLPWIWGIGNNTLIAFLTWIPLVNFVMIFMLGAKGNEWAWQNKRWKSIEHFKKVQKLWAAWGFALFILGMLFLFIVIIAAIKTY
;
A
#
# COMPACT_ATOMS: atom_id res chain seq x y z
N MET A 1 15.07 -37.20 -7.48
CA MET A 1 15.88 -37.54 -6.29
C MET A 1 15.49 -38.93 -5.79
N TYR A 2 16.40 -39.65 -5.12
CA TYR A 2 16.11 -41.00 -4.61
C TYR A 2 15.64 -40.96 -3.15
N CYS A 3 14.63 -41.76 -2.82
CA CYS A 3 14.14 -41.90 -1.46
C CYS A 3 15.14 -42.71 -0.61
N MET A 4 15.61 -42.15 0.52
CA MET A 4 16.56 -42.84 1.41
C MET A 4 15.95 -44.02 2.19
N HIS A 5 14.63 -44.20 2.15
CA HIS A 5 13.94 -45.27 2.86
C HIS A 5 13.59 -46.47 1.98
N CYS A 6 13.27 -46.25 0.70
CA CYS A 6 12.82 -47.31 -0.20
C CYS A 6 13.58 -47.38 -1.52
N GLY A 7 14.47 -46.42 -1.80
CA GLY A 7 15.30 -46.41 -3.01
C GLY A 7 14.62 -45.85 -4.26
N ASP A 8 13.30 -45.60 -4.24
CA ASP A 8 12.60 -45.14 -5.44
C ASP A 8 13.01 -43.75 -5.93
N SER A 9 12.97 -43.58 -7.25
CA SER A 9 13.15 -42.29 -7.91
C SER A 9 11.88 -41.46 -7.82
N ASN A 10 12.03 -40.20 -7.43
CA ASN A 10 10.95 -39.22 -7.32
C ASN A 10 11.36 -37.92 -8.02
N ASP A 11 10.41 -37.05 -8.34
CA ASP A 11 10.69 -35.73 -8.93
C ASP A 11 11.50 -34.84 -7.96
N ALA A 12 12.17 -33.82 -8.49
CA ALA A 12 13.05 -32.95 -7.69
C ALA A 12 12.29 -32.04 -6.70
N ASP A 13 10.99 -31.86 -6.92
CA ASP A 13 10.07 -31.05 -6.12
C ASP A 13 9.04 -31.89 -5.33
N ALA A 14 9.10 -33.22 -5.43
CA ALA A 14 8.19 -34.12 -4.73
C ALA A 14 8.33 -33.98 -3.20
N GLN A 15 7.22 -33.66 -2.52
CA GLN A 15 7.20 -33.51 -1.06
C GLN A 15 7.18 -34.84 -0.31
N PHE A 16 6.56 -35.84 -0.92
CA PHE A 16 6.43 -37.20 -0.38
C PHE A 16 6.85 -38.20 -1.45
N CYS A 17 7.37 -39.34 -1.02
CA CYS A 17 7.70 -40.42 -1.94
C CYS A 17 6.42 -41.06 -2.49
N TYR A 18 6.31 -41.22 -3.82
CA TYR A 18 5.12 -41.78 -4.47
C TYR A 18 4.87 -43.26 -4.12
N HIS A 19 5.89 -43.98 -3.64
CA HIS A 19 5.79 -45.40 -3.33
C HIS A 19 5.61 -45.70 -1.84
N CYS A 20 6.47 -45.14 -0.98
CA CYS A 20 6.40 -45.41 0.47
C CYS A 20 5.69 -44.33 1.30
N GLY A 21 5.29 -43.22 0.69
CA GLY A 21 4.57 -42.12 1.35
C GLY A 21 5.37 -41.33 2.39
N LYS A 22 6.64 -41.68 2.63
CA LYS A 22 7.50 -40.96 3.59
C LYS A 22 7.89 -39.59 3.04
N PRO A 23 8.05 -38.58 3.90
CA PRO A 23 8.49 -37.27 3.48
C PRO A 23 9.89 -37.36 2.88
N LEU A 24 10.07 -36.71 1.73
CA LEU A 24 11.39 -36.51 1.16
C LEU A 24 11.98 -35.25 1.79
N ALA A 25 13.30 -35.21 1.97
CA ALA A 25 13.99 -34.00 2.40
C ALA A 25 13.95 -32.97 1.26
N VAL A 26 12.79 -32.32 1.08
CA VAL A 26 12.63 -31.20 0.17
C VAL A 26 13.57 -30.12 0.68
N LYS A 27 14.55 -29.77 -0.13
CA LYS A 27 15.20 -28.47 0.02
C LYS A 27 14.10 -27.45 -0.22
N GLN A 28 13.49 -26.95 0.86
CA GLN A 28 12.71 -25.74 0.78
C GLN A 28 13.59 -24.75 0.05
N GLN A 29 13.16 -24.31 -1.13
CA GLN A 29 13.69 -23.12 -1.76
C GLN A 29 13.23 -21.92 -0.91
N THR A 30 13.66 -21.86 0.35
CA THR A 30 14.01 -20.58 0.95
C THR A 30 15.15 -20.08 0.10
N GLY A 31 14.83 -19.16 -0.82
CA GLY A 31 15.81 -18.45 -1.61
C GLY A 31 16.99 -18.10 -0.72
N GLN A 32 18.15 -18.53 -1.17
CA GLN A 32 19.45 -18.29 -0.58
C GLN A 32 19.55 -16.83 -0.14
N LEU A 33 19.33 -16.59 1.15
CA LEU A 33 19.73 -15.35 1.78
C LEU A 33 21.23 -15.49 1.97
N ASP A 34 22.00 -14.83 1.11
CA ASP A 34 23.38 -14.53 1.40
C ASP A 34 23.40 -13.76 2.72
N VAL A 35 23.75 -14.44 3.81
CA VAL A 35 23.96 -13.86 5.14
C VAL A 35 25.25 -13.05 5.09
N LYS A 36 25.20 -11.90 4.43
CA LYS A 36 26.02 -10.74 4.76
C LYS A 36 25.10 -9.77 5.47
N GLN A 37 25.36 -9.55 6.76
CA GLN A 37 24.62 -8.69 7.69
C GLN A 37 23.83 -7.58 6.98
N GLY A 38 22.53 -7.81 6.81
CA GLY A 38 21.61 -6.90 6.17
C GLY A 38 20.19 -7.32 6.53
N PHE A 39 19.43 -6.38 7.07
CA PHE A 39 18.01 -6.53 7.37
C PHE A 39 17.27 -7.14 6.16
N VAL A 40 16.73 -8.35 6.30
CA VAL A 40 15.89 -8.96 5.26
C VAL A 40 14.62 -8.13 5.17
N SER A 41 14.54 -7.26 4.16
CA SER A 41 13.33 -6.50 3.90
C SER A 41 12.20 -7.48 3.61
N PRO A 42 11.07 -7.42 4.32
CA PRO A 42 9.96 -8.33 4.06
C PRO A 42 9.58 -8.22 2.59
N LYS A 43 9.40 -9.37 1.93
CA LYS A 43 9.03 -9.46 0.51
C LYS A 43 7.90 -8.47 0.23
N ASN A 44 8.18 -7.45 -0.58
CA ASN A 44 7.26 -6.35 -0.80
C ASN A 44 5.94 -6.86 -1.40
N ASN A 45 4.86 -6.83 -0.61
CA ASN A 45 3.55 -7.38 -0.91
C ASN A 45 2.55 -6.34 -1.45
N SER A 46 2.96 -5.09 -1.69
CA SER A 46 2.06 -4.05 -2.20
C SER A 46 1.38 -4.45 -3.51
N GLY A 47 0.15 -4.00 -3.75
CA GLY A 47 -0.56 -4.24 -5.00
C GLY A 47 -1.19 -5.63 -5.11
N GLN A 48 -1.14 -6.45 -4.05
CA GLN A 48 -1.78 -7.77 -3.99
C GLN A 48 -3.25 -7.68 -3.50
N GLY A 49 -3.87 -6.51 -3.60
CA GLY A 49 -5.24 -6.26 -3.15
C GLY A 49 -5.37 -6.35 -1.63
N LYS A 50 -6.56 -6.71 -1.15
CA LYS A 50 -6.91 -6.68 0.29
C LYS A 50 -6.04 -7.59 1.19
N GLN A 51 -5.36 -8.58 0.61
CA GLN A 51 -4.46 -9.46 1.35
C GLN A 51 -3.07 -8.84 1.60
N ALA A 52 -2.76 -7.72 0.93
CA ALA A 52 -1.52 -6.99 1.16
C ALA A 52 -1.57 -6.28 2.52
N ALA A 53 -1.08 -6.95 3.56
CA ALA A 53 -0.90 -6.37 4.89
C ALA A 53 0.01 -5.14 4.80
N LEU A 54 -0.40 -4.04 5.45
CA LEU A 54 0.37 -2.81 5.51
C LEU A 54 1.58 -3.00 6.45
N PRO A 55 2.82 -2.73 5.99
CA PRO A 55 3.99 -2.74 6.85
C PRO A 55 3.83 -1.79 8.05
N PRO A 56 4.23 -2.19 9.27
CA PRO A 56 3.97 -1.38 10.47
C PRO A 56 4.51 0.04 10.41
N GLN A 57 5.66 0.24 9.76
CA GLN A 57 6.27 1.57 9.56
C GLN A 57 5.51 2.50 8.60
N LEU A 58 4.40 2.05 8.02
CA LEU A 58 3.51 2.82 7.15
C LEU A 58 2.16 3.16 7.82
N TYR A 59 1.93 2.71 9.06
CA TYR A 59 0.79 3.16 9.84
C TYR A 59 0.87 4.67 10.08
N GLY A 60 -0.30 5.31 10.10
CA GLY A 60 -0.44 6.74 10.35
C GLY A 60 -1.34 7.42 9.33
N TRP A 61 -1.58 8.70 9.58
CA TRP A 61 -2.47 9.53 8.78
C TRP A 61 -1.89 9.83 7.39
N ASN A 62 -2.73 9.74 6.36
CA ASN A 62 -2.41 10.12 5.00
C ASN A 62 -2.95 11.52 4.69
N TRP A 63 -2.11 12.52 4.91
CA TRP A 63 -2.45 13.92 4.63
C TRP A 63 -2.75 14.20 3.15
N GLY A 64 -2.10 13.47 2.24
CA GLY A 64 -2.37 13.60 0.80
C GLY A 64 -3.79 13.18 0.44
N ALA A 65 -4.22 12.02 0.95
CA ALA A 65 -5.57 11.49 0.77
C ALA A 65 -6.64 12.37 1.43
N PHE A 66 -6.31 13.00 2.57
CA PHE A 66 -7.21 13.92 3.27
C PHE A 66 -7.41 15.24 2.51
N PHE A 67 -6.33 15.89 2.06
CA PHE A 67 -6.42 17.21 1.42
C PHE A 67 -6.78 17.17 -0.06
N LEU A 68 -6.43 16.08 -0.78
CA LEU A 68 -6.71 15.93 -2.21
C LEU A 68 -7.41 14.60 -2.53
N PRO A 69 -8.61 14.32 -1.97
CA PRO A 69 -9.20 12.98 -2.00
C PRO A 69 -9.24 12.31 -3.37
N TRP A 70 -9.94 12.92 -4.34
CA TRP A 70 -10.16 12.32 -5.65
C TRP A 70 -8.89 12.31 -6.52
N ILE A 71 -8.06 13.36 -6.45
CA ILE A 71 -6.80 13.46 -7.20
C ILE A 71 -5.80 12.43 -6.69
N TRP A 72 -5.63 12.36 -5.37
CA TRP A 72 -4.81 11.35 -4.71
C TRP A 72 -5.35 9.94 -5.01
N GLY A 73 -6.68 9.78 -5.02
CA GLY A 73 -7.36 8.53 -5.36
C GLY A 73 -6.97 8.01 -6.74
N ILE A 74 -7.00 8.86 -7.76
CA ILE A 74 -6.53 8.52 -9.11
C ILE A 74 -5.06 8.10 -9.09
N GLY A 75 -4.18 8.90 -8.47
CA GLY A 75 -2.74 8.62 -8.44
C GLY A 75 -2.34 7.33 -7.69
N ASN A 76 -3.20 6.84 -6.80
CA ASN A 76 -2.96 5.68 -5.95
C ASN A 76 -3.92 4.50 -6.24
N ASN A 77 -4.69 4.55 -7.33
CA ASN A 77 -5.70 3.55 -7.69
C ASN A 77 -6.74 3.26 -6.58
N THR A 78 -7.06 4.27 -5.77
CA THR A 78 -8.01 4.17 -4.66
C THR A 78 -9.35 4.77 -5.07
N LEU A 79 -10.13 4.03 -5.86
CA LEU A 79 -11.39 4.50 -6.44
C LEU A 79 -12.47 4.86 -5.40
N ILE A 80 -12.41 4.27 -4.20
CA ILE A 80 -13.32 4.66 -3.11
C ILE A 80 -13.20 6.14 -2.74
N ALA A 81 -12.10 6.80 -3.12
CA ALA A 81 -11.96 8.24 -2.94
C ALA A 81 -13.00 9.08 -3.69
N PHE A 82 -13.59 8.56 -4.78
CA PHE A 82 -14.67 9.24 -5.51
C PHE A 82 -15.97 9.36 -4.70
N LEU A 83 -16.14 8.60 -3.62
CA LEU A 83 -17.27 8.80 -2.70
C LEU A 83 -17.28 10.20 -2.05
N THR A 84 -16.16 10.92 -2.10
CA THR A 84 -16.08 12.33 -1.67
C THR A 84 -16.90 13.29 -2.54
N TRP A 85 -17.39 12.87 -3.70
CA TRP A 85 -18.29 13.69 -4.53
C TRP A 85 -19.74 13.66 -4.04
N ILE A 86 -20.10 12.76 -3.13
CA ILE A 86 -21.43 12.70 -2.53
C ILE A 86 -21.40 13.57 -1.27
N PRO A 87 -22.12 14.71 -1.20
CA PRO A 87 -21.91 15.73 -0.16
C PRO A 87 -21.97 15.22 1.28
N LEU A 88 -22.99 14.43 1.63
CA LEU A 88 -23.15 13.89 2.98
C LEU A 88 -22.12 12.80 3.31
N VAL A 89 -21.75 11.97 2.32
CA VAL A 89 -20.75 10.91 2.48
C VAL A 89 -19.36 11.51 2.61
N ASN A 90 -19.10 12.63 1.92
CA ASN A 90 -17.81 13.32 1.91
C ASN A 90 -17.33 13.68 3.31
N PHE A 91 -18.23 14.15 4.18
CA PHE A 91 -17.91 14.51 5.56
C PHE A 91 -17.24 13.38 6.34
N VAL A 92 -17.63 12.13 6.09
CA VAL A 92 -17.01 10.95 6.74
C VAL A 92 -15.84 10.42 5.89
N MET A 93 -16.01 10.40 4.58
CA MET A 93 -15.08 9.78 3.64
C MET A 93 -13.70 10.43 3.67
N ILE A 94 -13.60 11.76 3.82
CA ILE A 94 -12.29 12.44 3.91
C ILE A 94 -11.47 11.95 5.11
N PHE A 95 -12.11 11.71 6.25
CA PHE A 95 -11.41 11.19 7.44
C PHE A 95 -11.07 9.72 7.28
N MET A 96 -11.93 8.92 6.63
CA MET A 96 -11.60 7.54 6.30
C MET A 96 -10.41 7.45 5.34
N LEU A 97 -10.34 8.32 4.34
CA LEU A 97 -9.18 8.43 3.45
C LEU A 97 -7.92 8.86 4.19
N GLY A 98 -8.04 9.80 5.13
CA GLY A 98 -6.93 10.17 6.01
C GLY A 98 -6.44 8.99 6.86
N ALA A 99 -7.34 8.26 7.51
CA ALA A 99 -6.99 7.15 8.39
C ALA A 99 -6.48 5.91 7.64
N LYS A 100 -7.12 5.54 6.53
CA LYS A 100 -6.87 4.30 5.78
C LYS A 100 -6.14 4.50 4.46
N GLY A 101 -5.83 5.73 4.07
CA GLY A 101 -5.24 6.02 2.77
C GLY A 101 -3.92 5.30 2.52
N ASN A 102 -3.06 5.16 3.54
CA ASN A 102 -1.82 4.40 3.40
C ASN A 102 -2.08 2.91 3.11
N GLU A 103 -3.05 2.31 3.80
CA GLU A 103 -3.46 0.93 3.59
C GLU A 103 -4.03 0.73 2.18
N TRP A 104 -4.99 1.55 1.77
CA TRP A 104 -5.60 1.45 0.45
C TRP A 104 -4.60 1.68 -0.68
N ALA A 105 -3.73 2.69 -0.58
CA ALA A 105 -2.69 2.93 -1.58
C ALA A 105 -1.68 1.77 -1.65
N TRP A 106 -1.37 1.13 -0.52
CA TRP A 106 -0.50 -0.05 -0.48
C TRP A 106 -1.15 -1.27 -1.13
N GLN A 107 -2.44 -1.49 -0.88
CA GLN A 107 -3.20 -2.61 -1.43
C GLN A 107 -3.47 -2.47 -2.94
N ASN A 108 -3.76 -1.25 -3.41
CA ASN A 108 -4.25 -1.00 -4.77
C ASN A 108 -3.13 -0.82 -5.83
N LYS A 109 -1.90 -0.55 -5.40
CA LYS A 109 -0.80 -0.19 -6.31
C LYS A 109 0.49 -0.92 -5.96
N ARG A 110 1.21 -1.36 -6.99
CA ARG A 110 2.55 -1.94 -6.84
C ARG A 110 3.58 -0.83 -6.59
N TRP A 111 4.27 -0.88 -5.46
CA TRP A 111 5.35 0.03 -5.10
C TRP A 111 6.71 -0.66 -5.24
N LYS A 112 7.76 0.10 -5.57
CA LYS A 112 9.12 -0.42 -5.70
C LYS A 112 9.70 -0.88 -4.36
N SER A 113 9.52 -0.05 -3.33
CA SER A 113 9.91 -0.33 -1.95
C SER A 113 9.08 0.49 -0.97
N ILE A 114 9.26 0.24 0.33
CA ILE A 114 8.61 1.01 1.40
C ILE A 114 9.10 2.47 1.39
N GLU A 115 10.38 2.70 1.10
CA GLU A 115 11.00 4.03 1.01
C GLU A 115 10.43 4.81 -0.16
N HIS A 116 10.27 4.14 -1.31
CA HIS A 116 9.62 4.72 -2.48
C HIS A 116 8.18 5.12 -2.18
N PHE A 117 7.41 4.27 -1.48
CA PHE A 117 6.07 4.61 -1.01
C PHE A 117 6.07 5.85 -0.11
N LYS A 118 6.91 5.86 0.93
CA LYS A 118 7.03 6.99 1.88
C LYS A 118 7.37 8.29 1.16
N LYS A 119 8.31 8.27 0.22
CA LYS A 119 8.71 9.44 -0.57
C LYS A 119 7.52 10.00 -1.35
N VAL A 120 6.77 9.13 -2.04
CA VAL A 120 5.60 9.55 -2.84
C VAL A 120 4.47 10.07 -1.95
N GLN A 121 4.14 9.40 -0.84
CA GLN A 121 3.09 9.88 0.07
C GLN A 121 3.47 11.21 0.75
N LYS A 122 4.76 11.45 1.05
CA LYS A 122 5.23 12.76 1.52
C LYS A 122 5.03 13.87 0.50
N LEU A 123 5.30 13.60 -0.79
CA LEU A 123 5.03 14.57 -1.86
C LEU A 123 3.53 14.86 -1.96
N TRP A 124 2.68 13.84 -1.90
CA TRP A 124 1.23 14.04 -1.86
C TRP A 124 0.77 14.89 -0.67
N ALA A 125 1.31 14.63 0.52
CA ALA A 125 1.03 15.42 1.71
C ALA A 125 1.45 16.89 1.53
N ALA A 126 2.65 17.14 1.01
CA ALA A 126 3.18 18.49 0.79
C ALA A 126 2.33 19.27 -0.23
N TRP A 127 2.04 18.68 -1.40
CA TRP A 127 1.22 19.30 -2.43
C TRP A 127 -0.23 19.49 -1.96
N GLY A 128 -0.80 18.51 -1.26
CA GLY A 128 -2.15 18.61 -0.74
C GLY A 128 -2.30 19.72 0.28
N PHE A 129 -1.35 19.84 1.19
CA PHE A 129 -1.33 20.93 2.16
C PHE A 129 -1.14 22.29 1.48
N ALA A 130 -0.20 22.41 0.54
CA ALA A 130 0.03 23.66 -0.19
C ALA A 130 -1.21 24.14 -0.95
N LEU A 131 -1.87 23.24 -1.69
CA LEU A 131 -3.09 23.57 -2.44
C LEU A 131 -4.27 23.89 -1.51
N PHE A 132 -4.37 23.21 -0.36
CA PHE A 132 -5.38 23.53 0.64
C PHE A 132 -5.22 24.96 1.17
N ILE A 133 -4.01 25.38 1.54
CA ILE A 133 -3.74 26.75 2.01
C ILE A 133 -4.04 27.76 0.91
N LEU A 134 -3.60 27.53 -0.32
CA LEU A 134 -3.90 28.41 -1.45
C LEU A 134 -5.40 28.55 -1.69
N GLY A 135 -6.15 27.44 -1.63
CA GLY A 135 -7.61 27.44 -1.77
C GLY A 135 -8.31 28.21 -0.65
N MET A 136 -7.86 28.06 0.59
CA MET A 136 -8.39 28.81 1.73
C MET A 136 -8.13 30.32 1.61
N LEU A 137 -6.93 30.72 1.18
CA LEU A 137 -6.61 32.14 0.93
C LEU A 137 -7.46 32.71 -0.20
N PHE A 138 -7.63 31.96 -1.29
CA PHE A 138 -8.50 32.36 -2.40
C PHE A 138 -9.95 32.53 -1.95
N LEU A 139 -10.50 31.55 -1.22
CA LEU A 139 -11.86 31.62 -0.67
C LEU A 139 -12.04 32.84 0.26
N PHE A 140 -11.06 33.12 1.12
CA PHE A 140 -11.07 34.27 2.00
C PHE A 140 -11.13 35.59 1.22
N ILE A 141 -10.31 35.74 0.18
CA ILE A 141 -10.32 36.93 -0.70
C ILE A 141 -11.70 37.09 -1.37
N VAL A 142 -12.28 36.01 -1.89
CA VAL A 142 -13.61 36.02 -2.53
C VAL A 142 -14.69 36.47 -1.54
N ILE A 143 -14.67 35.98 -0.31
CA ILE A 143 -15.63 36.37 0.73
C ILE A 143 -15.51 37.86 1.06
N ILE A 144 -14.28 38.38 1.22
CA ILE A 144 -14.06 39.81 1.50
C ILE A 144 -14.55 40.68 0.33
N ALA A 145 -14.27 40.28 -0.92
CA ALA A 145 -14.74 40.99 -2.10
C ALA A 145 -16.27 40.99 -2.20
N ALA A 146 -16.91 39.84 -1.93
CA ALA A 146 -18.35 39.72 -1.91
C ALA A 146 -18.99 40.64 -0.86
N ILE A 147 -18.48 40.65 0.39
CA ILE A 147 -19.00 41.53 1.46
C ILE A 147 -18.87 43.00 1.09
N LYS A 148 -17.75 43.42 0.47
CA LYS A 148 -17.54 44.82 0.06
C LYS A 148 -18.45 45.29 -1.09
N THR A 149 -19.09 44.35 -1.79
CA THR A 149 -19.96 44.65 -2.95
C THR A 149 -21.41 44.90 -2.53
N TYR A 150 -21.78 44.60 -1.28
CA TYR A 150 -23.09 44.89 -0.68
C TYR A 150 -23.00 46.09 0.28
#